data_AF-A0A8J4YD47-F1
#
_entry.id   AF-A0A8J4YD47-F1
#
_cell.length_a   1.000
_cell.length_b   1.000
_cell.length_c   1.000
_cell.angle_alpha   90.00
_cell.angle_beta   90.00
_cell.angle_gamma   90.00
#
_symmetry.space_group_name_H-M   'P 1'
#
loop_
_entity.id
_entity.type
_entity.pdbx_description
1 polymer ?
#
loop_
_entity_poly.entity_id
_entity_poly.type
_entity_poly.pdbx_seq_one_letter_code
_entity_poly.pdbx_strand_id
1 'polypeptide(L)'
;MGELVSKLGRITNGDVTGPLKLKWLNIVKMTTFIACKLTEAMENKYNKTSADVVVTGRGKKKAVKDAGSSYSWPEDRNNMLLHLYSLVQHPLQRLWEPPVMEDDFVILIGDCCYKILECPSMALVKTKNTRASIFQILGTLIKKFNHECIRYVTDPTDCAQH
;
A
#
# COMPACT_ATOMS: atom_id res chain seq x y z
N MET A 1 4.33 -8.68 5.45
CA MET A 1 3.09 -8.42 4.69
C MET A 1 2.65 -9.64 3.87
N GLY A 2 3.52 -10.31 3.12
CA GLY A 2 3.15 -11.49 2.32
C GLY A 2 2.44 -12.61 3.09
N GLU A 3 2.92 -12.98 4.28
CA GLU A 3 2.25 -13.99 5.12
C GLU A 3 0.83 -13.59 5.53
N LEU A 4 0.62 -12.30 5.81
CA LEU A 4 -0.70 -11.77 6.15
C LEU A 4 -1.65 -11.88 4.95
N VAL A 5 -1.20 -11.51 3.75
CA VAL A 5 -2.01 -11.64 2.52
C VAL A 5 -2.41 -13.10 2.28
N SER A 6 -1.49 -14.04 2.45
CA SER A 6 -1.78 -15.48 2.31
C SER A 6 -2.80 -16.00 3.33
N LYS A 7 -2.71 -15.55 4.58
CA LYS A 7 -3.69 -15.90 5.63
C LYS A 7 -5.04 -15.27 5.33
N LEU A 8 -5.05 -14.03 4.87
CA LEU A 8 -6.25 -13.26 4.57
C LEU A 8 -7.09 -13.93 3.48
N GLY A 9 -6.45 -14.42 2.42
CA GLY A 9 -7.14 -15.16 1.35
C GLY A 9 -7.88 -16.41 1.84
N ARG A 10 -7.39 -17.09 2.88
CA ARG A 10 -8.10 -18.22 3.49
C ARG A 10 -9.32 -17.77 4.31
N ILE A 11 -9.17 -16.64 4.99
CA ILE A 11 -10.17 -16.09 5.92
C ILE A 11 -11.33 -15.45 5.17
N THR A 12 -11.06 -14.66 4.13
CA THR A 12 -12.11 -14.00 3.33
C THR A 12 -13.00 -14.97 2.54
N ASN A 13 -12.55 -16.22 2.37
CA ASN A 13 -13.29 -17.29 1.70
C ASN A 13 -14.05 -18.21 2.66
N GLY A 14 -13.84 -18.08 3.98
CA GLY A 14 -14.58 -18.82 5.01
C GLY A 14 -15.61 -17.94 5.73
N ASP A 15 -16.56 -18.56 6.43
CA ASP A 15 -17.46 -17.85 7.35
C ASP A 15 -16.71 -17.47 8.63
N VAL A 16 -16.44 -16.18 8.80
CA VAL A 16 -15.68 -15.65 9.94
C VAL A 16 -16.66 -15.03 10.94
N THR A 17 -16.61 -15.48 12.19
CA THR A 17 -17.40 -14.93 13.30
C THR A 17 -16.95 -13.51 13.69
N GLY A 18 -17.90 -12.67 14.13
CA GLY A 18 -17.71 -11.23 14.41
C GLY A 18 -16.46 -10.85 15.23
N PRO A 19 -16.17 -11.48 16.38
CA PRO A 19 -14.99 -11.13 17.18
C PRO A 19 -13.66 -11.42 16.47
N LEU A 20 -13.61 -12.50 15.67
CA LEU A 20 -12.43 -12.83 14.88
C LEU A 20 -12.28 -11.88 13.70
N LYS A 21 -13.40 -11.52 13.06
CA LYS A 21 -13.44 -10.55 11.96
C LYS A 21 -12.85 -9.20 12.37
N LEU A 22 -13.24 -8.66 13.53
CA LEU A 22 -12.69 -7.42 14.07
C LEU A 22 -11.19 -7.53 14.39
N LYS A 23 -10.75 -8.66 14.93
CA LYS A 23 -9.32 -8.89 15.19
C LYS A 23 -8.51 -8.88 13.89
N TRP A 24 -8.99 -9.56 12.85
CA TRP A 24 -8.33 -9.57 11.54
C TRP A 24 -8.33 -8.20 10.88
N LEU A 25 -9.45 -7.48 10.98
CA LEU A 25 -9.57 -6.10 10.51
C LEU A 25 -8.48 -5.21 11.11
N ASN A 26 -8.32 -5.23 12.44
CA ASN A 26 -7.31 -4.44 13.12
C ASN A 26 -5.89 -4.82 12.71
N ILE A 27 -5.61 -6.12 12.56
CA ILE A 27 -4.30 -6.59 12.11
C ILE A 27 -4.01 -6.07 10.68
N VAL A 28 -4.98 -6.14 9.77
CA VAL A 28 -4.84 -5.64 8.39
C VAL A 28 -4.58 -4.13 8.39
N LYS A 29 -5.38 -3.35 9.14
CA LYS A 29 -5.22 -1.90 9.25
C LYS A 29 -3.83 -1.53 9.77
N MET A 30 -3.44 -2.09 10.91
CA MET A 30 -2.15 -1.78 11.53
C MET A 30 -0.96 -2.22 10.67
N THR A 31 -1.04 -3.39 10.03
CA THR A 31 0.03 -3.87 9.16
C THR A 31 0.18 -2.99 7.92
N THR A 32 -0.94 -2.59 7.32
CA THR A 32 -0.94 -1.69 6.15
C THR A 32 -0.39 -0.32 6.51
N PHE A 33 -0.81 0.23 7.65
CA PHE A 33 -0.30 1.49 8.17
C PHE A 33 1.21 1.47 8.37
N ILE A 34 1.72 0.48 9.12
CA ILE A 34 3.17 0.35 9.36
C ILE A 34 3.93 0.22 8.05
N ALA A 35 3.42 -0.59 7.11
CA ALA A 35 4.10 -0.79 5.84
C ALA A 35 4.10 0.46 4.94
N CYS A 36 2.99 1.19 4.86
CA CYS A 36 2.95 2.47 4.15
C CYS A 36 3.93 3.46 4.78
N LYS A 37 3.89 3.65 6.10
CA LYS A 37 4.78 4.60 6.80
C LYS A 37 6.26 4.21 6.71
N LEU A 38 6.57 2.93 6.79
CA LEU A 38 7.93 2.43 6.58
C LEU A 38 8.39 2.71 5.14
N THR A 39 7.52 2.49 4.15
CA THR A 39 7.82 2.76 2.74
C THR A 39 8.07 4.24 2.51
N GLU A 40 7.23 5.12 3.06
CA GLU A 40 7.44 6.57 3.00
C GLU A 40 8.77 7.00 3.65
N ALA A 41 9.12 6.45 4.81
CA ALA A 41 10.36 6.77 5.51
C ALA A 41 11.61 6.35 4.70
N MET A 42 11.54 5.17 4.09
CA MET A 42 12.62 4.63 3.28
C MET A 42 12.75 5.34 1.93
N GLU A 43 11.64 5.71 1.28
CA GLU A 43 11.64 6.59 0.10
C GLU A 43 12.29 7.94 0.43
N ASN A 44 11.91 8.57 1.53
CA ASN A 44 12.50 9.84 1.96
C ASN A 44 14.02 9.73 2.18
N LYS A 45 14.49 8.62 2.78
CA LYS A 45 15.91 8.36 2.98
C LYS A 45 16.63 8.14 1.65
N TYR A 46 16.06 7.30 0.78
CA TYR A 46 16.63 6.98 -0.53
C TYR A 46 16.74 8.22 -1.44
N ASN A 47 15.73 9.09 -1.41
CA ASN A 47 15.70 10.31 -2.21
C ASN A 47 16.71 11.35 -1.71
N LYS A 48 16.88 11.48 -0.39
CA LYS A 48 17.93 12.33 0.20
C LYS A 48 19.33 11.85 -0.17
N THR A 49 19.61 10.55 -0.01
CA THR A 49 20.91 9.96 -0.41
C THR A 49 21.17 10.14 -1.91
N SER A 50 20.15 9.95 -2.75
CA SER A 50 20.29 10.11 -4.20
C SER A 50 20.54 11.57 -4.61
N ALA A 51 19.89 12.54 -3.95
CA ALA A 51 20.10 13.96 -4.21
C ALA A 51 21.50 14.43 -3.79
N ASP A 52 22.03 13.97 -2.66
CA ASP A 52 23.35 14.34 -2.14
C ASP A 52 24.50 13.86 -3.06
N VAL A 53 24.35 12.67 -3.66
CA VAL A 53 25.29 12.16 -4.66
C VAL A 53 25.31 13.01 -5.94
N VAL A 54 24.19 13.62 -6.31
CA VAL A 54 24.09 14.45 -7.53
C VAL A 54 24.66 15.86 -7.30
N VAL A 55 24.49 16.43 -6.10
CA VAL A 55 24.96 17.79 -5.77
C VAL A 55 26.48 17.85 -5.56
N THR A 56 27.11 16.76 -5.11
CA THR A 56 28.53 16.79 -4.70
C THR A 56 29.57 16.69 -5.82
N GLY A 57 29.18 16.49 -7.10
CA GLY A 57 29.94 16.88 -8.30
C GLY A 57 31.46 16.64 -8.42
N ARG A 58 32.14 15.87 -7.55
CA ARG A 58 33.61 15.83 -7.48
C ARG A 58 34.15 14.45 -7.05
N GLY A 59 34.77 13.78 -8.02
CA GLY A 59 36.05 13.08 -7.88
C GLY A 59 36.19 11.92 -6.88
N LYS A 60 36.35 10.71 -7.42
CA LYS A 60 37.13 9.57 -6.89
C LYS A 60 37.64 9.71 -5.43
N LYS A 61 37.02 8.98 -4.48
CA LYS A 61 37.62 7.88 -3.69
C LYS A 61 36.70 7.47 -2.54
N LYS A 62 36.57 6.14 -2.38
CA LYS A 62 35.87 5.42 -1.31
C LYS A 62 34.36 5.66 -1.26
N ALA A 63 33.66 5.10 -2.26
CA ALA A 63 32.53 4.27 -1.90
C ALA A 63 33.08 3.22 -0.94
N VAL A 64 32.92 3.44 0.36
CA VAL A 64 32.93 2.35 1.33
C VAL A 64 31.80 1.47 0.84
N LYS A 65 32.19 0.44 0.07
CA LYS A 65 31.42 -0.78 -0.03
C LYS A 65 31.22 -1.20 1.42
N ASP A 66 30.06 -0.88 1.98
CA ASP A 66 29.53 -1.66 3.08
C ASP A 66 29.35 -3.06 2.51
N ALA A 67 30.44 -3.83 2.64
CA ALA A 67 30.53 -5.22 2.28
C ALA A 67 29.66 -5.95 3.29
N GLY A 68 28.38 -6.13 2.97
CA GLY A 68 27.47 -6.84 3.87
C GLY A 68 26.05 -7.06 3.35
N SER A 69 25.48 -6.20 2.51
CA SER A 69 24.15 -6.50 1.94
C SER A 69 23.93 -5.86 0.58
N SER A 70 23.47 -6.69 -0.35
CA SER A 70 22.82 -6.31 -1.60
C SER A 70 21.46 -5.64 -1.30
N TYR A 71 21.44 -4.58 -0.48
CA TYR A 71 20.19 -3.93 -0.06
C TYR A 71 19.69 -2.99 -1.16
N SER A 72 18.84 -3.53 -2.05
CA SER A 72 18.22 -2.80 -3.15
C SER A 72 16.84 -2.28 -2.72
N TRP A 73 16.79 -1.06 -2.19
CA TRP A 73 15.51 -0.40 -1.86
C TRP A 73 14.48 -0.46 -3.00
N PRO A 74 14.84 -0.26 -4.29
CA PRO A 74 13.88 -0.39 -5.39
C PRO A 74 13.22 -1.77 -5.52
N GLU A 75 13.92 -2.83 -5.14
CA GLU A 75 13.39 -4.21 -5.17
C GLU A 75 12.41 -4.43 -4.01
N ASP A 76 12.79 -4.04 -2.79
CA ASP A 76 11.93 -4.09 -1.61
C ASP A 76 10.64 -3.30 -1.82
N ARG A 77 10.74 -2.10 -2.41
CA ARG A 77 9.58 -1.30 -2.78
C ARG A 77 8.66 -2.03 -3.75
N ASN A 78 9.21 -2.65 -4.80
CA ASN A 78 8.39 -3.39 -5.76
C ASN A 78 7.71 -4.59 -5.08
N ASN A 79 8.41 -5.31 -4.21
CA ASN A 79 7.84 -6.40 -3.43
C ASN A 79 6.72 -5.91 -2.51
N MET A 80 6.90 -4.75 -1.88
CA MET A 80 5.85 -4.10 -1.09
C MET A 80 4.63 -3.83 -1.98
N LEU A 81 4.80 -3.12 -3.10
CA LEU A 81 3.71 -2.76 -4.00
C LEU A 81 2.94 -3.98 -4.51
N LEU A 82 3.64 -5.10 -4.79
CA LEU A 82 3.01 -6.37 -5.12
C LEU A 82 2.13 -6.90 -3.99
N HIS A 83 2.64 -6.89 -2.75
CA HIS A 83 1.84 -7.32 -1.60
C HIS A 83 0.63 -6.41 -1.33
N LEU A 84 0.79 -5.09 -1.50
CA LEU A 84 -0.30 -4.13 -1.35
C LEU A 84 -1.36 -4.32 -2.44
N TYR A 85 -0.93 -4.56 -3.67
CA TYR A 85 -1.84 -4.89 -4.77
C TYR A 85 -2.62 -6.17 -4.48
N SER A 86 -1.93 -7.25 -4.08
CA SER A 86 -2.60 -8.48 -3.68
C SER A 86 -3.57 -8.25 -2.53
N LEU A 87 -3.20 -7.46 -1.52
CA LEU A 87 -4.07 -7.12 -0.39
C LEU A 87 -5.38 -6.46 -0.86
N VAL A 88 -5.28 -5.43 -1.71
CA VAL A 88 -6.43 -4.69 -2.26
C VAL A 88 -7.29 -5.54 -3.21
N GLN A 89 -6.71 -6.57 -3.84
CA GLN A 89 -7.47 -7.52 -4.64
C GLN A 89 -8.39 -8.44 -3.82
N HIS A 90 -8.11 -8.67 -2.54
CA HIS A 90 -9.00 -9.46 -1.70
C HIS A 90 -10.31 -8.70 -1.42
N PRO A 91 -11.45 -9.38 -1.20
CA PRO A 91 -12.72 -8.73 -0.83
C PRO A 91 -12.68 -8.32 0.65
N LEU A 92 -11.76 -7.40 0.98
CA LEU A 92 -11.49 -6.91 2.33
C LEU A 92 -12.75 -6.37 3.00
N GLN A 93 -13.64 -5.77 2.23
CA GLN A 93 -14.94 -5.20 2.60
C GLN A 93 -15.77 -6.14 3.49
N ARG A 94 -15.64 -7.46 3.27
CA ARG A 94 -16.30 -8.50 4.08
C ARG A 94 -15.86 -8.51 5.54
N LEU A 95 -14.70 -7.91 5.84
CA LEU A 95 -14.14 -7.79 7.19
C LEU A 95 -14.60 -6.52 7.93
N TRP A 96 -15.24 -5.57 7.25
CA TRP A 96 -15.82 -4.37 7.86
C TRP A 96 -17.29 -4.62 8.24
N GLU A 97 -17.77 -3.90 9.26
CA GLU A 97 -19.18 -3.81 9.66
C GLU A 97 -19.54 -2.34 9.91
N PRO A 98 -20.39 -1.71 9.06
CA PRO A 98 -20.93 -2.21 7.78
C PRO A 98 -19.84 -2.57 6.77
N PRO A 99 -20.08 -3.37 5.71
CA PRO A 99 -19.07 -3.78 4.73
C PRO A 99 -18.66 -2.62 3.80
N VAL A 100 -18.39 -1.44 4.37
CA VAL A 100 -17.76 -0.29 3.74
C VAL A 100 -16.31 -0.33 4.17
N MET A 101 -15.39 -0.14 3.25
CA MET A 101 -14.02 0.21 3.66
C MET A 101 -13.97 1.67 4.10
N GLU A 102 -13.27 1.94 5.21
CA GLU A 102 -13.06 3.31 5.70
C GLU A 102 -12.27 4.17 4.70
N ASP A 103 -12.71 5.41 4.50
CA ASP A 103 -12.06 6.36 3.59
C ASP A 103 -10.59 6.61 3.99
N ASP A 104 -10.31 6.73 5.28
CA ASP A 104 -8.95 6.92 5.82
C ASP A 104 -7.98 5.81 5.39
N PHE A 105 -8.47 4.57 5.26
CA PHE A 105 -7.66 3.44 4.80
C PHE A 105 -7.35 3.55 3.30
N VAL A 106 -8.33 3.98 2.49
CA VAL A 106 -8.13 4.21 1.06
C VAL A 106 -7.18 5.39 0.82
N ILE A 107 -7.35 6.48 1.57
CA ILE A 107 -6.50 7.67 1.53
C ILE A 107 -5.06 7.30 1.90
N LEU A 108 -4.85 6.54 2.97
CA LEU A 108 -3.51 6.09 3.38
C LEU A 108 -2.77 5.33 2.26
N ILE A 109 -3.45 4.43 1.56
CA ILE A 109 -2.85 3.68 0.44
C ILE A 109 -2.59 4.61 -0.75
N GLY A 110 -3.55 5.51 -1.04
CA GLY A 110 -3.42 6.53 -2.07
C GLY A 110 -2.22 7.44 -1.86
N ASP A 111 -2.10 8.03 -0.68
CA ASP A 111 -1.00 8.91 -0.29
C ASP A 111 0.35 8.22 -0.40
N CYS A 112 0.45 6.96 0.06
CA CYS A 112 1.67 6.16 -0.10
C CYS A 112 2.04 5.98 -1.57
N CYS A 113 1.06 5.67 -2.43
CA CYS A 113 1.25 5.52 -3.87
C CYS A 113 1.69 6.83 -4.55
N TYR A 114 1.05 7.95 -4.22
CA TYR A 114 1.40 9.27 -4.77
C TYR A 114 2.80 9.70 -4.33
N LYS A 115 3.16 9.48 -3.08
CA LYS A 115 4.50 9.80 -2.56
C LYS A 115 5.61 9.03 -3.24
N ILE A 116 5.37 7.77 -3.63
CA ILE A 116 6.31 7.01 -4.45
C ILE A 116 6.44 7.64 -5.86
N LEU A 117 5.33 8.12 -6.44
CA LEU A 117 5.32 8.76 -7.77
C LEU A 117 6.01 10.13 -7.80
N GLU A 118 6.00 10.87 -6.69
CA GLU A 118 6.69 12.16 -6.56
C GLU A 118 8.22 12.05 -6.67
N CYS A 119 8.77 10.84 -6.54
CA CYS A 119 10.19 10.62 -6.66
C CYS A 119 10.69 10.84 -8.11
N PRO A 120 11.69 11.70 -8.36
CA PRO A 120 12.19 12.00 -9.72
C PRO A 120 12.79 10.77 -10.43
N SER A 121 13.20 9.74 -9.68
CA SER A 121 13.63 8.44 -10.20
C SER A 121 12.47 7.66 -10.88
N MET A 122 11.21 8.00 -10.58
CA MET A 122 10.03 7.41 -11.24
C MET A 122 9.86 7.88 -12.68
N ALA A 123 10.56 8.93 -13.14
CA ALA A 123 10.55 9.32 -14.55
C ALA A 123 11.38 8.37 -15.44
N LEU A 124 12.30 7.59 -14.85
CA LEU A 124 13.21 6.72 -15.57
C LEU A 124 12.47 5.55 -16.26
N VAL A 125 12.97 5.09 -17.40
CA VAL A 125 12.36 3.98 -18.16
C VAL A 125 12.29 2.68 -17.34
N LYS A 126 13.22 2.49 -16.41
CA LYS A 126 13.33 1.30 -15.54
C LYS A 126 12.18 1.18 -14.52
N THR A 127 11.50 2.27 -14.21
CA THR A 127 10.39 2.32 -13.23
C THR A 127 9.01 2.27 -13.91
N LYS A 128 8.95 2.08 -15.25
CA LYS A 128 7.68 1.91 -16.00
C LYS A 128 6.77 0.84 -15.39
N ASN A 129 7.34 -0.32 -15.04
CA ASN A 129 6.57 -1.43 -14.45
C ASN A 129 6.05 -1.06 -13.06
N THR A 130 6.86 -0.38 -12.24
CA THR A 130 6.46 0.11 -10.91
C THR A 130 5.29 1.08 -11.01
N ARG A 131 5.34 2.05 -11.94
CA ARG A 131 4.24 2.98 -12.18
C ARG A 131 2.96 2.28 -12.61
N ALA A 132 3.07 1.30 -13.52
CA ALA A 132 1.93 0.51 -13.95
C ALA A 132 1.28 -0.21 -12.77
N SER A 133 2.07 -0.84 -11.89
CA SER A 133 1.56 -1.46 -10.66
C SER A 133 0.86 -0.47 -9.73
N ILE A 134 1.42 0.74 -9.56
CA ILE A 134 0.78 1.79 -8.75
C ILE A 134 -0.58 2.20 -9.33
N PHE A 135 -0.66 2.43 -10.65
CA PHE A 135 -1.94 2.74 -11.30
C PHE A 135 -2.95 1.60 -11.21
N GLN A 136 -2.50 0.33 -11.25
CA GLN A 136 -3.36 -0.83 -11.04
C GLN A 136 -3.92 -0.86 -9.61
N ILE A 137 -3.11 -0.53 -8.60
CA ILE A 137 -3.57 -0.39 -7.20
C ILE A 137 -4.61 0.72 -7.11
N LEU A 138 -4.29 1.93 -7.56
CA LEU A 138 -5.18 3.09 -7.52
C LEU A 138 -6.49 2.83 -8.28
N GLY A 139 -6.41 2.26 -9.47
CA GLY A 139 -7.58 1.89 -10.27
C GLY A 139 -8.45 0.84 -9.59
N THR A 140 -7.85 -0.13 -8.91
CA THR A 140 -8.59 -1.12 -8.11
C THR A 140 -9.25 -0.48 -6.90
N LEU A 141 -8.57 0.44 -6.22
CA LEU A 141 -9.13 1.18 -5.09
C LEU A 141 -10.38 1.96 -5.52
N ILE A 142 -10.26 2.76 -6.58
CA ILE A 142 -11.37 3.56 -7.11
C ILE A 142 -12.51 2.65 -7.56
N LYS A 143 -12.23 1.59 -8.34
CA LYS A 143 -13.29 0.71 -8.84
C LYS A 143 -14.00 -0.04 -7.72
N LYS A 144 -13.28 -0.60 -6.75
CA LYS A 144 -13.91 -1.43 -5.71
C LYS A 144 -14.58 -0.62 -4.60
N PHE A 145 -13.96 0.47 -4.17
CA PHE A 145 -14.42 1.17 -2.96
C PHE A 145 -15.33 2.37 -3.27
N ASN A 146 -15.21 2.97 -4.47
CA ASN A 146 -16.11 4.07 -4.86
C ASN A 146 -17.53 3.57 -5.22
N HIS A 147 -17.67 2.35 -5.74
CA HIS A 147 -18.98 1.73 -5.97
C HIS A 147 -19.71 1.39 -4.67
N GLU A 148 -18.98 1.08 -3.60
CA GLU A 148 -19.58 0.79 -2.30
C GLU A 148 -20.06 2.07 -1.62
N CYS A 149 -19.27 3.15 -1.66
CA CYS A 149 -19.69 4.47 -1.18
C CYS A 149 -21.02 4.91 -1.82
N ILE A 150 -21.18 4.70 -3.13
CA ILE A 150 -22.43 4.98 -3.85
C ILE A 150 -23.59 4.09 -3.36
N ARG A 151 -23.33 2.82 -3.05
CA ARG A 151 -24.37 1.89 -2.56
C ARG A 151 -24.95 2.33 -1.21
N TYR A 152 -24.13 2.84 -0.29
CA TYR A 152 -24.59 3.38 1.01
C TYR A 152 -25.51 4.59 0.86
N VAL A 153 -25.32 5.39 -0.19
CA VAL A 153 -26.19 6.56 -0.47
C VAL A 153 -27.53 6.14 -1.09
N THR A 154 -27.60 4.96 -1.72
CA THR A 154 -28.78 4.50 -2.46
C THR A 154 -29.67 3.51 -1.70
N ASP A 155 -29.31 3.08 -0.49
CA ASP A 155 -30.16 2.22 0.35
C ASP A 155 -31.04 3.12 1.26
N PRO A 156 -32.34 3.33 0.97
CA PRO A 156 -33.19 4.24 1.74
C PRO A 156 -33.62 3.67 3.09
N THR A 157 -33.17 2.46 3.44
CA THR A 157 -33.66 1.69 4.59
C THR A 157 -32.92 1.95 5.90
N ASP A 158 -31.82 2.72 5.91
CA ASP A 158 -31.08 3.05 7.14
C ASP A 158 -31.50 4.38 7.80
N CYS A 159 -32.50 5.09 7.25
CA CYS A 159 -33.14 6.23 7.92
C CYS A 159 -34.24 5.82 8.93
N ALA A 160 -34.39 4.53 9.23
CA ALA A 160 -35.44 4.03 10.09
C ALA A 160 -34.90 3.11 11.20
N GLN A 161 -33.89 3.54 11.95
CA GLN A 161 -33.67 3.18 13.37
C GLN A 161 -32.38 3.83 13.92
N HIS A 162 -32.44 5.11 14.27
CA HIS A 162 -32.13 5.59 15.64
C HIS A 162 -32.43 7.07 15.81
#